data_AF-A0A1E4I173-F1
#
_entry.id   AF-A0A1E4I173-F1
#
_cell.length_a   1.000
_cell.length_b   1.000
_cell.length_c   1.000
_cell.angle_alpha   90.00
_cell.angle_beta   90.00
_cell.angle_gamma   90.00
#
_symmetry.space_group_name_H-M   'P 1'
#
loop_
_entity.id
_entity.type
_entity.pdbx_description
1 polymer ?
#
loop_
_entity_poly.entity_id
_entity_poly.type
_entity_poly.pdbx_seq_one_letter_code
_entity_poly.pdbx_strand_id
1 'polypeptide(L)'
;MALISSRRRAVTTKAAELIEAFETQFGRTPNGLERDRLSRQATFATRRSKSHDGQTREQLLARVDTHLRAEVAGGLAGVAQSALAARNDAPGPQSWSPHAVIETTLADVQDRKAGWTRSDLTRAVNAALPDYLGTPDGVDVATLLDDLAEKALRYAVPLDAARRRRGSARGVAAGQRRLGLPSPWRAALCHT
;
A
#
# COMPACT_ATOMS: atom_id res chain seq x y z
N MET A 1 10.84 30.50 37.09
CA MET A 1 10.44 29.45 36.12
C MET A 1 9.45 29.99 35.06
N ALA A 2 9.69 31.17 34.46
CA ALA A 2 8.71 31.86 33.58
C ALA A 2 9.27 32.28 32.19
N LEU A 3 10.50 31.91 31.85
CA LEU A 3 11.19 32.40 30.65
C LEU A 3 10.95 31.57 29.38
N ILE A 4 10.45 30.33 29.51
CA ILE A 4 10.27 29.42 28.36
C ILE A 4 8.89 29.61 27.70
N SER A 5 7.86 30.02 28.45
CA SER A 5 6.50 30.16 27.92
C SER A 5 6.27 31.47 27.17
N SER A 6 6.99 32.54 27.51
CA SER A 6 6.83 33.86 26.87
C SER A 6 7.26 33.83 25.41
N ARG A 7 8.44 33.25 25.13
CA ARG A 7 8.95 33.11 23.76
C ARG A 7 8.11 32.15 22.93
N ARG A 8 7.69 31.02 23.49
CA ARG A 8 6.81 30.07 22.80
C ARG A 8 5.50 30.75 22.39
N ARG A 9 4.86 31.49 23.30
CA ARG A 9 3.64 32.26 22.97
C ARG A 9 3.89 33.29 21.87
N ALA A 10 4.98 34.06 21.94
CA ALA A 10 5.31 35.05 20.92
C ALA A 10 5.52 34.43 19.53
N VAL A 11 6.18 33.25 19.46
CA VAL A 11 6.34 32.50 18.20
C VAL A 11 5.00 32.00 17.69
N THR A 12 4.15 31.45 18.56
CA THR A 12 2.82 30.94 18.17
C THR A 12 1.91 32.06 17.66
N THR A 13 1.86 33.20 18.34
CA THR A 13 1.11 34.39 17.89
C THR A 13 1.61 34.85 16.54
N LYS A 14 2.94 34.95 16.36
CA LYS A 14 3.51 35.40 15.09
C LYS A 14 3.26 34.40 13.96
N ALA A 15 3.27 33.10 14.23
CA ALA A 15 2.92 32.08 13.23
C ALA A 15 1.46 32.18 12.79
N ALA A 16 0.53 32.45 13.72
CA ALA A 16 -0.88 32.65 13.40
C ALA A 16 -1.11 33.85 12.47
N GLU A 17 -0.48 35.00 12.76
CA GLU A 17 -0.54 36.19 11.90
C GLU A 17 -0.03 35.90 10.47
N LEU A 18 1.03 35.09 10.35
CA LEU A 18 1.59 34.72 9.05
C LEU A 18 0.67 33.78 8.26
N ILE A 19 -0.04 32.90 8.94
CA ILE A 19 -1.01 31.99 8.34
C ILE A 19 -2.24 32.77 7.87
N GLU A 20 -2.75 33.69 8.68
CA GLU A 20 -3.89 34.54 8.33
C GLU A 20 -3.58 35.45 7.12
N ALA A 21 -2.37 36.03 7.09
CA ALA A 21 -1.91 36.83 5.95
C ALA A 21 -1.80 35.98 4.67
N PHE A 22 -1.36 34.72 4.78
CA PHE A 22 -1.31 33.78 3.65
C PHE A 22 -2.72 33.44 3.15
N GLU A 23 -3.66 33.16 4.05
CA GLU A 23 -5.05 32.86 3.70
C GLU A 23 -5.74 34.05 3.02
N THR A 24 -5.51 35.26 3.52
CA THR A 24 -6.03 36.50 2.93
C THR A 24 -5.48 36.73 1.51
N GLN A 25 -4.18 36.46 1.30
CA GLN A 25 -3.54 36.71 0.02
C GLN A 25 -3.85 35.65 -1.04
N PHE A 26 -3.93 34.38 -0.65
CA PHE A 26 -4.05 33.26 -1.58
C PHE A 26 -5.44 32.59 -1.60
N GLY A 27 -6.35 33.02 -0.72
CA GLY A 27 -7.72 32.50 -0.65
C GLY A 27 -7.80 31.01 -0.28
N ARG A 28 -6.72 30.44 0.27
CA ARG A 28 -6.64 29.03 0.64
C ARG A 28 -5.84 28.82 1.92
N THR A 29 -6.19 27.78 2.67
CA THR A 29 -5.43 27.35 3.85
C THR A 29 -4.06 26.78 3.42
N PRO A 30 -2.97 27.13 4.12
CA PRO A 30 -1.65 26.59 3.82
C PRO A 30 -1.57 25.08 4.09
N ASN A 31 -0.86 24.37 3.22
CA ASN A 31 -0.56 22.94 3.39
C ASN A 31 0.49 22.71 4.51
N GLY A 32 0.76 21.45 4.85
CA GLY A 32 1.64 21.12 5.98
C GLY A 32 3.06 21.70 5.87
N LEU A 33 3.63 21.71 4.66
CA LEU A 33 4.97 22.24 4.39
C LEU A 33 4.99 23.77 4.44
N GLU A 34 3.97 24.42 3.88
CA GLU A 34 3.80 25.88 3.94
C GLU A 34 3.65 26.34 5.40
N ARG A 35 2.83 25.64 6.19
CA ARG A 35 2.63 25.93 7.63
C ARG A 35 3.92 25.78 8.44
N ASP A 36 4.72 24.76 8.16
CA ASP A 36 6.02 24.56 8.83
C ASP A 36 7.00 25.69 8.51
N ARG A 37 7.08 26.12 7.24
CA ARG A 37 7.93 27.25 6.83
C ARG A 37 7.50 28.58 7.46
N LEU A 38 6.20 28.87 7.51
CA LEU A 38 5.66 30.06 8.20
C LEU A 38 6.01 30.04 9.70
N SER A 39 5.97 28.86 10.34
CA SER A 39 6.34 28.69 11.75
C SER A 39 7.84 28.91 12.01
N ARG A 40 8.72 28.46 11.11
CA ARG A 40 10.16 28.78 11.18
C ARG A 40 10.41 30.27 11.00
N GLN A 41 9.69 30.93 10.09
CA GLN A 41 9.81 32.36 9.86
C GLN A 41 9.36 33.19 11.06
N ALA A 42 8.28 32.78 11.75
CA ALA A 42 7.86 33.37 13.02
C ALA A 42 8.95 33.25 14.10
N THR A 43 9.69 32.14 14.13
CA THR A 43 10.80 31.91 15.06
C THR A 43 11.99 32.86 14.79
N PHE A 44 12.29 33.13 13.53
CA PHE A 44 13.33 34.10 13.16
C PHE A 44 12.90 35.55 13.42
N ALA A 45 11.64 35.90 13.12
CA ALA A 45 11.11 37.25 13.34
C ALA A 45 11.03 37.64 14.83
N THR A 46 10.78 36.66 15.71
CA THR A 46 10.74 36.88 17.17
C THR A 46 12.12 36.82 17.83
N ARG A 47 13.17 36.48 17.08
CA ARG A 47 14.56 36.54 17.57
C ARG A 47 15.04 37.99 17.43
N ARG A 48 15.25 38.68 18.56
CA ARG A 48 15.82 40.03 18.61
C ARG A 48 17.12 40.07 17.77
N SER A 49 17.09 40.78 16.65
CA SER A 49 18.26 41.06 15.81
C SER A 49 18.74 42.49 16.06
N LYS A 50 20.05 42.71 15.94
CA LYS A 50 20.60 44.04 15.64
C LYS A 50 20.06 44.45 14.26
N SER A 51 19.64 45.70 14.14
CA SER A 51 19.10 46.27 12.90
C SER A 51 20.13 46.25 11.78
N HIS A 52 19.75 45.74 10.61
CA HIS A 52 20.43 46.01 9.35
C HIS A 52 19.39 46.18 8.24
N ASP A 53 19.47 47.31 7.54
CA ASP A 53 18.89 47.53 6.21
C ASP A 53 19.36 46.44 5.25
N GLY A 54 18.47 45.61 4.71
CA GLY A 54 18.94 44.63 3.73
C GLY A 54 17.90 43.91 2.88
N GLN A 55 16.65 43.78 3.31
CA GLN A 55 15.63 43.18 2.45
C GLN A 55 14.23 43.53 2.96
N THR A 56 13.36 44.05 2.10
CA THR A 56 11.94 44.21 2.47
C THR A 56 11.28 42.83 2.54
N ARG A 57 10.14 42.76 3.22
CA ARG A 57 9.39 41.51 3.41
C ARG A 57 8.91 40.93 2.08
N GLU A 58 8.55 41.79 1.14
CA GLU A 58 8.09 41.46 -0.21
C GLU A 58 9.24 40.84 -1.02
N GLN A 59 10.45 41.39 -0.91
CA GLN A 59 11.65 40.87 -1.56
C GLN A 59 12.03 39.47 -1.03
N LEU A 60 11.86 39.25 0.27
CA LEU A 60 12.04 37.93 0.86
C LEU A 60 11.01 36.93 0.31
N LEU A 61 9.73 37.30 0.25
CA LEU A 61 8.67 36.42 -0.27
C LEU A 61 8.88 36.06 -1.75
N ALA A 62 9.25 37.03 -2.60
CA ALA A 62 9.52 36.81 -4.01
C ALA A 62 10.73 35.87 -4.23
N ARG A 63 11.79 36.04 -3.44
CA ARG A 63 12.94 35.13 -3.45
C ARG A 63 12.54 33.70 -3.05
N VAL A 64 11.72 33.58 -2.01
CA VAL A 64 11.24 32.28 -1.52
C VAL A 64 10.35 31.58 -2.55
N ASP A 65 9.44 32.31 -3.21
CA ASP A 65 8.59 31.75 -4.28
C ASP A 65 9.43 31.25 -5.47
N THR A 66 10.42 32.04 -5.88
CA THR A 66 11.33 31.66 -6.99
C THR A 66 12.11 30.38 -6.65
N HIS A 67 12.64 30.29 -5.43
CA HIS A 67 13.36 29.10 -4.97
C HIS A 67 12.44 27.88 -4.86
N LEU A 68 11.22 28.08 -4.35
CA LEU A 68 10.19 27.04 -4.27
C LEU A 68 9.85 26.47 -5.65
N ARG A 69 9.60 27.33 -6.62
CA ARG A 69 9.28 26.90 -7.99
C ARG A 69 10.45 26.15 -8.63
N ALA A 70 11.68 26.59 -8.42
CA ALA A 70 12.87 25.90 -8.91
C ALA A 70 13.05 24.51 -8.27
N GLU A 71 12.87 24.40 -6.94
CA GLU A 71 12.93 23.11 -6.23
C GLU A 71 11.82 22.16 -6.67
N VAL A 72 10.58 22.65 -6.80
CA VAL A 72 9.42 21.84 -7.17
C VAL A 72 9.51 21.41 -8.64
N ALA A 73 9.86 22.32 -9.54
CA ALA A 73 10.03 22.00 -10.96
C ALA A 73 11.22 21.05 -11.19
N GLY A 74 12.34 21.26 -10.50
CA GLY A 74 13.52 20.40 -10.59
C GLY A 74 13.36 19.04 -9.88
N GLY A 75 12.61 19.01 -8.78
CA GLY A 75 12.42 17.82 -7.94
C GLY A 75 11.31 16.89 -8.42
N LEU A 76 10.11 17.42 -8.70
CA LEU A 76 8.98 16.58 -9.11
C LEU A 76 9.16 16.03 -10.52
N ALA A 77 9.73 16.81 -11.46
CA ALA A 77 10.04 16.30 -12.79
C ALA A 77 11.05 15.16 -12.72
N GLY A 78 12.08 15.29 -11.88
CA GLY A 78 13.07 14.24 -11.63
C GLY A 78 12.46 12.99 -11.00
N VAL A 79 11.54 13.13 -10.05
CA VAL A 79 10.81 11.99 -9.45
C VAL A 79 9.91 11.32 -10.47
N ALA A 80 9.18 12.09 -11.29
CA ALA A 80 8.33 11.56 -12.34
C ALA A 80 9.15 10.80 -13.40
N GLN A 81 10.30 11.35 -13.80
CA GLN A 81 11.22 10.69 -14.73
C GLN A 81 11.87 9.45 -14.11
N SER A 82 12.23 9.48 -12.83
CA SER A 82 12.76 8.32 -12.11
C SER A 82 11.72 7.20 -12.00
N ALA A 83 10.46 7.56 -11.70
CA ALA A 83 9.35 6.61 -11.66
C ALA A 83 9.07 6.02 -13.05
N LEU A 84 9.13 6.83 -14.11
CA LEU A 84 8.98 6.38 -15.49
C LEU A 84 10.13 5.48 -15.93
N ALA A 85 11.37 5.81 -15.56
CA ALA A 85 12.54 4.99 -15.85
C ALA A 85 12.47 3.64 -15.11
N ALA A 86 12.08 3.64 -13.83
CA ALA A 86 11.90 2.43 -13.03
C ALA A 86 10.80 1.50 -13.58
N ARG A 87 9.81 2.03 -14.31
CA ARG A 87 8.80 1.21 -15.01
C ARG A 87 9.43 0.35 -16.11
N ASN A 88 10.47 0.84 -16.79
CA ASN A 88 11.14 0.10 -17.86
C ASN A 88 12.04 -1.03 -17.32
N ASP A 89 12.51 -0.90 -16.08
CA ASP A 89 13.26 -1.95 -15.35
C ASP A 89 12.35 -2.88 -14.53
N ALA A 90 11.02 -2.76 -14.67
CA ALA A 90 10.10 -3.66 -14.00
C ALA A 90 10.39 -5.10 -14.44
N PRO A 91 10.47 -6.07 -13.50
CA PRO A 91 10.65 -7.46 -13.85
C PRO A 91 9.56 -7.88 -14.85
N GLY A 92 9.96 -8.54 -15.93
CA GLY A 92 9.03 -8.96 -16.97
C GLY A 92 7.93 -9.88 -16.41
N PRO A 93 6.81 -10.03 -17.14
CA PRO A 93 5.71 -10.91 -16.75
C PRO A 93 6.22 -12.28 -16.33
N GLN A 94 5.95 -12.71 -15.10
CA GLN A 94 6.30 -14.06 -14.69
C GLN A 94 5.31 -15.02 -15.34
N SER A 95 5.82 -16.08 -15.96
CA SER A 95 4.97 -17.15 -16.50
C SER A 95 4.34 -17.92 -15.36
N TRP A 96 3.01 -17.95 -15.30
CA TRP A 96 2.25 -18.76 -14.35
C TRP A 96 1.13 -19.51 -15.07
N SER A 97 0.67 -20.61 -14.47
CA SER A 97 -0.48 -21.34 -14.98
C SER A 97 -1.62 -21.31 -13.95
N PRO A 98 -2.88 -21.04 -14.37
CA PRO A 98 -4.03 -21.11 -13.48
C PRO A 98 -4.17 -22.45 -12.75
N HIS A 99 -3.79 -23.54 -13.43
CA HIS A 99 -3.88 -24.89 -12.85
C HIS A 99 -2.91 -25.09 -11.68
N ALA A 100 -1.63 -24.70 -11.84
CA ALA A 100 -0.64 -24.83 -10.77
C ALA A 100 -0.98 -23.94 -9.56
N VAL A 101 -1.55 -22.76 -9.80
CA VAL A 101 -2.03 -21.87 -8.73
C VAL A 101 -3.17 -22.53 -7.95
N ILE A 102 -4.14 -23.14 -8.63
CA ILE A 102 -5.26 -23.84 -7.98
C ILE A 102 -4.76 -25.02 -7.14
N GLU A 103 -3.83 -25.83 -7.66
CA GLU A 103 -3.25 -26.96 -6.93
C GLU A 103 -2.53 -26.51 -5.65
N THR A 104 -1.64 -25.53 -5.79
CA THR A 104 -0.87 -24.96 -4.66
C THR A 104 -1.80 -24.37 -3.61
N THR A 105 -2.83 -23.64 -4.07
CA THR A 105 -3.84 -23.03 -3.19
C THR A 105 -4.60 -24.08 -2.40
N LEU A 106 -5.11 -25.13 -3.06
CA LEU A 106 -5.90 -26.16 -2.39
C LEU A 106 -5.07 -26.95 -1.38
N ALA A 107 -3.82 -27.27 -1.73
CA ALA A 107 -2.89 -27.93 -0.81
C ALA A 107 -2.63 -27.08 0.44
N ASP A 108 -2.35 -25.78 0.26
CA ASP A 108 -2.07 -24.85 1.34
C ASP A 108 -3.26 -24.65 2.29
N VAL A 109 -4.47 -24.50 1.73
CA VAL A 109 -5.68 -24.30 2.53
C VAL A 109 -6.05 -25.56 3.31
N GLN A 110 -5.89 -26.74 2.70
CA GLN A 110 -6.13 -28.04 3.37
C GLN A 110 -5.12 -28.31 4.49
N ASP A 111 -3.86 -27.94 4.31
CA ASP A 111 -2.82 -28.11 5.34
C ASP A 111 -3.07 -27.18 6.54
N ARG A 112 -3.48 -25.94 6.27
CA ARG A 112 -3.67 -24.91 7.31
C ARG A 112 -4.95 -25.08 8.11
N LYS A 113 -6.06 -25.49 7.47
CA LYS A 113 -7.39 -25.51 8.12
C LYS A 113 -8.25 -26.69 7.65
N ALA A 114 -8.82 -27.43 8.60
CA ALA A 114 -9.77 -28.51 8.33
C ALA A 114 -11.15 -28.01 7.83
N GLY A 115 -11.51 -26.77 8.15
CA GLY A 115 -12.70 -26.08 7.63
C GLY A 115 -12.28 -24.70 7.15
N TRP A 116 -12.55 -24.39 5.89
CA TRP A 116 -12.13 -23.16 5.23
C TRP A 116 -13.29 -22.56 4.45
N THR A 117 -13.28 -21.25 4.34
CA THR A 117 -14.30 -20.46 3.65
C THR A 117 -13.81 -20.01 2.28
N ARG A 118 -14.71 -19.50 1.41
CA ARG A 118 -14.32 -18.90 0.13
C ARG A 118 -13.29 -17.77 0.31
N SER A 119 -13.42 -16.97 1.37
CA SER A 119 -12.47 -15.89 1.67
C SER A 119 -11.07 -16.41 2.03
N ASP A 120 -10.97 -17.54 2.74
CA ASP A 120 -9.69 -18.20 3.00
C ASP A 120 -9.05 -18.68 1.68
N LEU A 121 -9.88 -19.19 0.75
CA LEU A 121 -9.44 -19.64 -0.57
C LEU A 121 -8.96 -18.48 -1.45
N THR A 122 -9.72 -17.39 -1.54
CA THR A 122 -9.32 -16.19 -2.30
C THR A 122 -8.00 -15.62 -1.78
N ARG A 123 -7.80 -15.60 -0.44
CA ARG A 123 -6.53 -15.19 0.17
C ARG A 123 -5.37 -16.10 -0.23
N ALA A 124 -5.59 -17.41 -0.25
CA ALA A 124 -4.57 -18.38 -0.65
C ALA A 124 -4.25 -18.30 -2.16
N VAL A 125 -5.25 -18.07 -3.02
CA VAL A 125 -5.03 -17.82 -4.45
C VAL A 125 -4.13 -16.60 -4.65
N ASN A 126 -4.42 -15.49 -3.96
CA ASN A 126 -3.59 -14.30 -4.05
C ASN A 126 -2.15 -14.54 -3.59
N ALA A 127 -1.95 -15.38 -2.57
CA ALA A 127 -0.62 -15.71 -2.07
C ALA A 127 0.16 -16.68 -2.99
N ALA A 128 -0.55 -17.45 -3.82
CA ALA A 128 0.05 -18.39 -4.78
C ALA A 128 0.34 -17.75 -6.15
N LEU A 129 -0.21 -16.57 -6.41
CA LEU A 129 0.08 -15.80 -7.62
C LEU A 129 1.45 -15.09 -7.50
N PRO A 130 2.17 -14.92 -8.62
CA PRO A 130 3.41 -14.16 -8.63
C PRO A 130 3.15 -12.66 -8.44
N ASP A 131 4.15 -11.96 -7.90
CA ASP A 131 4.08 -10.51 -7.61
C ASP A 131 3.82 -9.64 -8.85
N TYR A 132 4.22 -10.13 -10.04
CA TYR A 132 3.97 -9.45 -11.30
C TYR A 132 3.33 -10.39 -12.34
N LEU A 133 2.02 -10.19 -12.52
CA LEU A 133 1.18 -10.99 -13.43
C LEU A 133 1.30 -10.56 -14.90
N GLY A 134 1.88 -9.39 -15.18
CA GLY A 134 1.97 -8.82 -16.53
C GLY A 134 0.62 -8.52 -17.18
N THR A 135 -0.44 -8.35 -16.39
CA THR A 135 -1.77 -8.02 -16.90
C THR A 135 -1.81 -6.57 -17.41
N PRO A 136 -2.51 -6.28 -18.53
CA PRO A 136 -2.71 -4.92 -19.00
C PRO A 136 -3.27 -3.99 -17.91
N ASP A 137 -2.92 -2.70 -17.98
CA ASP A 137 -3.51 -1.68 -17.12
C ASP A 137 -5.05 -1.73 -17.23
N GLY A 138 -5.74 -1.85 -16.10
CA GLY A 138 -7.21 -1.92 -16.04
C GLY A 138 -7.81 -3.33 -15.98
N VAL A 139 -7.00 -4.40 -15.90
CA VAL A 139 -7.53 -5.72 -15.51
C VAL A 139 -8.01 -5.68 -14.07
N ASP A 140 -9.26 -6.04 -13.86
CA ASP A 140 -9.82 -6.20 -12.53
C ASP A 140 -9.26 -7.48 -11.88
N VAL A 141 -8.21 -7.31 -11.08
CA VAL A 141 -7.57 -8.38 -10.31
C VAL A 141 -8.56 -9.04 -9.36
N ALA A 142 -9.57 -8.31 -8.86
CA ALA A 142 -10.57 -8.91 -7.98
C ALA A 142 -11.41 -9.95 -8.73
N THR A 143 -11.86 -9.62 -9.95
CA THR A 143 -12.56 -10.56 -10.84
C THR A 143 -11.70 -11.79 -11.17
N LEU A 144 -10.40 -11.59 -11.45
CA LEU A 144 -9.47 -12.70 -11.70
C LEU A 144 -9.36 -13.64 -10.49
N LEU A 145 -9.21 -13.08 -9.28
CA LEU A 145 -9.13 -13.84 -8.05
C LEU A 145 -10.42 -14.61 -7.78
N ASP A 146 -11.57 -14.01 -8.05
CA ASP A 146 -12.88 -14.66 -7.91
C ASP A 146 -13.08 -15.82 -8.89
N ASP A 147 -12.70 -15.64 -10.15
CA ASP A 147 -12.75 -16.69 -11.17
C ASP A 147 -11.87 -17.88 -10.81
N LEU A 148 -10.66 -17.61 -10.29
CA LEU A 148 -9.73 -18.65 -9.84
C LEU A 148 -10.26 -19.38 -8.61
N ALA A 149 -10.82 -18.66 -7.64
CA ALA A 149 -11.45 -19.25 -6.46
C ALA A 149 -12.65 -20.13 -6.85
N GLU A 150 -13.48 -19.70 -7.81
CA GLU A 150 -14.60 -20.51 -8.31
C GLU A 150 -14.14 -21.76 -9.07
N LYS A 151 -13.09 -21.64 -9.90
CA LYS A 151 -12.45 -22.80 -10.53
C LYS A 151 -11.94 -23.78 -9.47
N ALA A 152 -11.23 -23.29 -8.46
CA ALA A 152 -10.74 -24.11 -7.36
C ALA A 152 -11.87 -24.83 -6.59
N LEU A 153 -13.00 -24.16 -6.34
CA LEU A 153 -14.17 -24.78 -5.69
C LEU A 153 -14.74 -25.95 -6.51
N ARG A 154 -14.75 -25.86 -7.85
CA ARG A 154 -15.19 -26.97 -8.70
C ARG A 154 -14.30 -28.21 -8.55
N TYR A 155 -12.99 -28.01 -8.38
CA TYR A 155 -12.04 -29.09 -8.15
C TYR A 155 -12.01 -29.61 -6.71
N ALA A 156 -12.57 -28.88 -5.74
CA ALA A 156 -12.70 -29.36 -4.37
C ALA A 156 -13.83 -30.41 -4.19
N VAL A 157 -14.82 -30.44 -5.10
CA VAL A 157 -16.02 -31.29 -4.98
C VAL A 157 -15.82 -32.82 -5.21
N PRO A 158 -14.73 -33.36 -5.80
CA PRO A 158 -14.51 -34.81 -5.85
C PRO A 158 -14.00 -35.46 -4.55
N LEU A 159 -13.72 -34.70 -3.48
CA LEU A 159 -13.26 -35.28 -2.19
C LEU A 159 -14.36 -35.38 -1.12
N ASP A 160 -15.46 -34.65 -1.28
CA ASP A 160 -16.54 -34.57 -0.29
C ASP A 160 -17.76 -35.46 -0.64
N ALA A 161 -18.01 -35.66 -1.94
CA ALA A 161 -19.16 -36.44 -2.42
C ALA A 161 -19.11 -37.92 -2.03
N ALA A 162 -17.92 -38.50 -1.85
CA ALA A 162 -17.75 -39.90 -1.44
C ALA A 162 -18.15 -40.16 0.03
N ARG A 163 -18.21 -39.12 0.88
CA ARG A 163 -18.50 -39.25 2.32
C ARG A 163 -19.99 -39.13 2.66
N ARG A 164 -20.81 -38.52 1.80
CA ARG A 164 -22.25 -38.29 2.07
C ARG A 164 -23.18 -39.48 1.82
N ARG A 165 -22.76 -40.51 1.07
CA ARG A 165 -23.63 -41.68 0.80
C ARG A 165 -23.59 -42.79 1.87
N ARG A 166 -22.82 -42.63 2.95
CA ARG A 166 -22.76 -43.57 4.08
C ARG A 166 -22.83 -42.79 5.39
N GLY A 167 -24.04 -42.42 5.84
CA GLY A 167 -24.19 -41.83 7.18
C GLY A 167 -25.45 -41.01 7.41
N SER A 168 -26.63 -41.64 7.29
CA SER A 168 -27.77 -41.19 8.08
C SER A 168 -27.57 -41.71 9.50
N ALA A 169 -27.04 -40.88 10.39
CA ALA A 169 -27.29 -40.89 11.83
C ALA A 169 -26.46 -39.81 12.54
N ARG A 170 -27.20 -38.92 13.21
CA ARG A 170 -26.84 -38.07 14.37
C ARG A 170 -25.40 -38.14 14.88
N GLY A 171 -24.83 -36.95 15.05
CA GLY A 171 -24.44 -36.48 16.39
C GLY A 171 -23.03 -36.84 16.89
N VAL A 172 -22.28 -35.75 17.12
CA VAL A 172 -21.33 -35.54 18.23
C VAL A 172 -19.98 -36.26 18.17
N ALA A 173 -18.95 -35.42 18.21
CA ALA A 173 -17.59 -35.62 18.71
C ALA A 173 -16.92 -36.98 18.47
N ALA A 174 -15.92 -36.99 17.61
CA ALA A 174 -14.77 -37.87 17.82
C ALA A 174 -13.59 -37.39 16.95
N GLY A 175 -12.45 -37.17 17.60
CA GLY A 175 -11.18 -36.95 16.91
C GLY A 175 -10.83 -38.12 15.99
N GLN A 176 -10.26 -37.80 14.83
CA GLN A 176 -9.71 -38.78 13.88
C GLN A 176 -8.47 -38.13 13.26
N ARG A 177 -7.28 -38.45 13.78
CA ARG A 177 -6.40 -39.58 13.42
C ARG A 177 -5.79 -39.44 12.03
N ARG A 178 -4.45 -39.33 12.01
CA ARG A 178 -3.55 -39.52 10.88
C ARG A 178 -3.98 -40.70 10.02
N LEU A 179 -4.19 -40.47 8.73
CA LEU A 179 -4.09 -41.51 7.69
C LEU A 179 -3.46 -40.87 6.45
N GLY A 180 -2.44 -41.58 5.93
CA GLY A 180 -1.51 -41.08 4.93
C GLY A 180 -2.15 -40.80 3.57
N LEU A 181 -1.55 -39.82 2.89
CA LEU A 181 -1.78 -39.52 1.49
C LEU A 181 -1.48 -40.76 0.63
N PRO A 182 -2.41 -41.25 -0.21
CA PRO A 182 -2.02 -42.04 -1.35
C PRO A 182 -1.40 -41.11 -2.40
N SER A 183 -0.12 -41.32 -2.69
CA SER A 183 0.54 -40.78 -3.88
C SER A 183 -0.07 -41.42 -5.13
N PRO A 184 -0.45 -40.62 -6.14
CA PRO A 184 -0.08 -41.02 -7.49
C PRO A 184 0.27 -39.83 -8.40
N TRP A 185 1.26 -38.98 -8.09
CA TRP A 185 1.67 -37.92 -9.04
C TRP A 185 3.19 -37.67 -9.11
N ARG A 186 4.01 -38.68 -8.79
CA ARG A 186 5.46 -38.64 -9.02
C ARG A 186 5.90 -38.87 -10.48
N ALA A 187 4.99 -38.86 -11.45
CA ALA A 187 5.29 -39.21 -12.84
C ALA A 187 4.70 -38.22 -13.86
N ALA A 188 5.12 -36.95 -13.80
CA ALA A 188 4.94 -36.01 -14.91
C ALA A 188 6.05 -34.94 -14.97
N LEU A 189 7.28 -35.29 -14.57
CA LEU A 189 8.50 -34.47 -14.77
C LEU A 189 9.61 -35.28 -15.45
N CYS A 190 9.24 -36.06 -16.47
CA CYS A 190 10.16 -36.70 -17.39
C CYS A 190 9.53 -36.69 -18.79
N HIS A 191 9.62 -35.55 -19.49
CA HIS A 191 9.95 -35.52 -20.91
C HIS A 191 10.24 -34.08 -21.35
N THR A 192 11.53 -33.88 -21.67
CA THR A 192 12.17 -32.93 -22.62
C THR A 192 11.63 -31.51 -22.72
#